data_AF-A0A8D1D359-F1
#
_entry.id   AF-A0A8D1D359-F1
#
_cell.length_a   1.000
_cell.length_b   1.000
_cell.length_c   1.000
_cell.angle_alpha   90.00
_cell.angle_beta   90.00
_cell.angle_gamma   90.00
#
_symmetry.space_group_name_H-M   'P 1'
#
loop_
_entity.id
_entity.type
_entity.pdbx_description
1 polymer ?
#
loop_
_entity_poly.entity_id
_entity_poly.type
_entity_poly.pdbx_seq_one_letter_code
_entity_poly.pdbx_strand_id
1 'polypeptide(L)'
;HRFLSSSRGPQQPIMSPTFSSATYTFSRALDPGSRKDEASSRRNGEPHTPHMSRSASSLQSLQASILRRGVLVVRHGERVDQVFGKSWLQQCSTPDGKYYRPDLNFPRGLPRRSNGIKDFESDPPLSSCGIFQSRMAGEALLESGTSITSVFTSPALRCVQTAKHILEELKLEKKVKIRVEPGIFEWTKWEAGKTTPTLMTLEELKEANFNVSMDYRPAFPLASLLPAESYNDYVHRCAVSMEQIVSTCSQDGGVTLIVGHGSALDSCTRPLLRLPPRDCADFGRLVRKIPFLGMCFCEENKEEGKWELVNPPVKTLTHGSNPAFNWRHWVQDN
;
A
#
# COMPACT_ATOMS: atom_id res chain seq x y z
N HIS A 1 34.52 25.32 -50.81
CA HIS A 1 33.16 24.90 -50.44
C HIS A 1 33.21 24.16 -49.09
N ARG A 2 32.62 24.79 -48.06
CA ARG A 2 32.17 24.29 -46.75
C ARG A 2 32.99 23.25 -45.97
N PHE A 3 33.69 23.75 -44.95
CA PHE A 3 33.81 23.10 -43.64
C PHE A 3 32.42 23.06 -42.96
N LEU A 4 32.04 21.91 -42.40
CA LEU A 4 30.95 21.78 -41.43
C LEU A 4 31.52 21.13 -40.17
N SER A 5 31.72 21.96 -39.14
CA SER A 5 31.97 21.57 -37.77
C SER A 5 30.67 21.08 -37.13
N SER A 6 30.63 19.85 -36.63
CA SER A 6 29.54 19.40 -35.76
C SER A 6 29.82 19.83 -34.33
N SER A 7 29.00 20.74 -33.80
CA SER A 7 28.95 21.09 -32.39
C SER A 7 28.34 19.92 -31.59
N ARG A 8 29.18 19.24 -30.79
CA ARG A 8 28.71 18.38 -29.70
C ARG A 8 28.38 19.27 -28.50
N GLY A 9 27.09 19.39 -28.18
CA GLY A 9 26.65 19.97 -26.91
C GLY A 9 26.96 19.02 -25.73
N PRO A 10 27.09 19.54 -24.49
CA PRO A 10 27.50 18.74 -23.36
C PRO A 10 26.39 17.75 -22.95
N GLN A 11 26.74 16.47 -22.91
CA GLN A 11 25.92 15.42 -22.32
C GLN A 11 25.83 15.65 -20.81
N GLN A 12 24.62 15.84 -20.29
CA GLN A 12 24.37 15.78 -18.85
C GLN A 12 24.52 14.33 -18.36
N PRO A 13 25.26 14.08 -17.26
CA PRO A 13 25.42 12.73 -16.75
C PRO A 13 24.12 12.24 -16.11
N ILE A 14 23.65 11.08 -16.58
CA ILE A 14 22.58 10.30 -15.95
C ILE A 14 23.14 9.77 -14.63
N MET A 15 22.74 10.35 -13.49
CA MET A 15 23.09 9.85 -12.17
C MET A 15 22.31 8.57 -11.87
N SER A 16 23.02 7.45 -11.88
CA SER A 16 22.61 6.18 -11.26
C SER A 16 22.44 6.39 -9.74
N PRO A 17 21.36 5.93 -9.09
CA PRO A 17 21.28 6.01 -7.65
C PRO A 17 22.27 5.02 -7.02
N THR A 18 23.32 5.56 -6.40
CA THR A 18 24.22 4.82 -5.52
C THR A 18 23.49 4.52 -4.21
N PHE A 19 23.40 3.24 -3.86
CA PHE A 19 22.89 2.80 -2.57
C PHE A 19 23.91 3.16 -1.48
N SER A 20 23.56 4.10 -0.61
CA SER A 20 24.28 4.30 0.64
C SER A 20 23.78 3.27 1.66
N SER A 21 24.66 2.35 2.05
CA SER A 21 24.50 1.47 3.20
C SER A 21 24.53 2.33 4.48
N ALA A 22 23.36 2.72 4.97
CA ALA A 22 23.26 3.34 6.29
C ALA A 22 23.33 2.24 7.37
N THR A 23 24.50 2.11 7.99
CA THR A 23 24.68 1.33 9.23
C THR A 23 23.94 2.06 10.34
N TYR A 24 22.85 1.48 10.84
CA TYR A 24 22.10 2.05 11.97
C TYR A 24 22.60 1.47 13.29
N THR A 25 23.20 2.33 14.11
CA THR A 25 23.52 2.04 15.51
C THR A 25 22.25 2.22 16.35
N PHE A 26 21.85 1.20 17.09
CA PHE A 26 20.70 1.27 18.01
C PHE A 26 21.01 2.19 19.19
N SER A 27 20.29 3.31 19.30
CA SER A 27 20.22 4.07 20.55
C SER A 27 19.11 3.52 21.43
N ARG A 28 19.46 3.07 22.65
CA ARG A 28 18.53 2.60 23.68
C ARG A 28 17.43 3.63 23.95
N ALA A 29 16.18 3.17 23.98
CA ALA A 29 15.05 3.94 24.45
C ALA A 29 15.26 4.33 25.93
N LEU A 30 15.02 5.61 26.24
CA LEU A 30 14.99 6.13 27.61
C LEU A 30 13.58 5.91 28.17
N ASP A 31 13.49 5.12 29.24
CA ASP A 31 12.29 4.98 30.09
C ASP A 31 12.02 6.30 30.85
N PRO A 32 10.79 6.85 30.81
CA PRO A 32 10.37 7.87 31.73
C PRO A 32 9.48 7.26 32.82
N GLY A 33 10.00 7.16 34.06
CA GLY A 33 9.13 7.03 35.22
C GLY A 33 9.72 6.33 36.45
N SER A 34 10.50 7.05 37.27
CA SER A 34 10.66 6.67 38.68
C SER A 34 10.71 7.91 39.59
N ARG A 35 9.58 8.24 40.24
CA ARG A 35 9.52 9.01 41.51
C ARG A 35 8.27 8.52 42.25
N LYS A 36 8.45 7.59 43.19
CA LYS A 36 8.56 7.79 44.65
C LYS A 36 7.20 8.01 45.32
N ASP A 37 6.79 6.97 46.03
CA ASP A 37 5.77 6.94 47.07
C ASP A 37 6.09 7.91 48.21
N GLU A 38 5.06 8.56 48.75
CA GLU A 38 4.99 8.89 50.17
C GLU A 38 3.53 8.86 50.64
N ALA A 39 3.29 8.05 51.67
CA ALA A 39 2.00 7.84 52.30
C ALA A 39 1.79 8.84 53.45
N SER A 40 0.56 9.32 53.64
CA SER A 40 0.06 9.58 54.98
C SER A 40 -1.47 9.45 55.08
N SER A 41 -1.85 8.71 56.09
CA SER A 41 -3.19 8.33 56.52
C SER A 41 -3.99 9.47 57.14
N ARG A 42 -5.32 9.49 56.94
CA ARG A 42 -6.32 9.80 57.99
C ARG A 42 -7.71 9.32 57.58
N ARG A 43 -8.35 8.58 58.49
CA ARG A 43 -9.74 8.09 58.43
C ARG A 43 -10.72 9.23 58.74
N ASN A 44 -11.87 9.24 58.08
CA ASN A 44 -13.19 9.38 58.69
C ASN A 44 -14.26 9.00 57.67
N GLY A 45 -15.24 8.20 58.09
CA GLY A 45 -16.31 7.69 57.24
C GLY A 45 -17.61 8.44 57.45
N GLU A 46 -18.37 8.57 56.36
CA GLU A 46 -19.83 8.68 56.33
C GLU A 46 -20.34 7.98 55.05
N PRO A 47 -21.49 7.28 55.08
CA PRO A 47 -21.94 6.46 53.96
C PRO A 47 -22.77 7.29 52.97
N HIS A 48 -22.20 7.59 51.80
CA HIS A 48 -22.94 8.16 50.68
C HIS A 48 -23.43 7.05 49.72
N THR A 49 -24.75 7.03 49.56
CA THR A 49 -25.52 6.24 48.58
C THR A 49 -24.95 6.36 47.16
N PRO A 50 -24.85 5.26 46.38
CA PRO A 50 -24.36 5.34 45.01
C PRO A 50 -25.44 5.93 44.10
N HIS A 51 -25.33 7.24 43.84
CA HIS A 51 -26.06 7.87 42.75
C HIS A 51 -25.45 7.37 41.43
N MET A 52 -26.14 6.42 40.78
CA MET A 52 -25.84 6.02 39.41
C MET A 52 -26.17 7.16 38.46
N SER A 53 -25.29 8.16 38.37
CA SER A 53 -25.23 9.01 37.19
C SER A 53 -24.59 8.19 36.07
N ARG A 54 -25.37 7.30 35.44
CA ARG A 54 -25.04 6.77 34.12
C ARG A 54 -24.89 7.98 33.21
N SER A 55 -23.65 8.31 32.90
CA SER A 55 -23.26 9.38 32.01
C SER A 55 -24.08 9.30 30.72
N ALA A 56 -25.02 10.23 30.54
CA ALA A 56 -25.74 10.38 29.28
C ALA A 56 -24.76 10.57 28.09
N SER A 57 -23.54 11.04 28.36
CA SER A 57 -22.45 11.14 27.39
C SER A 57 -21.89 9.80 26.89
N SER A 58 -21.96 8.73 27.69
CA SER A 58 -21.49 7.40 27.25
C SER A 58 -22.52 6.70 26.36
N LEU A 59 -23.81 6.98 26.55
CA LEU A 59 -24.88 6.49 25.69
C LEU A 59 -25.02 7.33 24.42
N GLN A 60 -24.80 8.64 24.48
CA GLN A 60 -24.72 9.48 23.27
C GLN A 60 -23.48 9.18 22.42
N SER A 61 -22.34 8.83 23.01
CA SER A 61 -21.17 8.34 22.25
C SER A 61 -21.37 6.93 21.68
N LEU A 62 -22.14 6.06 22.37
CA LEU A 62 -22.57 4.77 21.81
C LEU A 62 -23.64 4.90 20.71
N GLN A 63 -24.51 5.91 20.80
CA GLN A 63 -25.56 6.18 19.80
C GLN A 63 -25.06 7.03 18.62
N ALA A 64 -23.93 7.74 18.78
CA ALA A 64 -23.24 8.48 17.71
C ALA A 64 -22.25 7.61 16.92
N SER A 65 -22.15 6.30 17.18
CA SER A 65 -21.48 5.35 16.27
C SER A 65 -22.34 5.06 15.04
N ILE A 66 -22.93 6.09 14.44
CA ILE A 66 -23.27 6.03 13.02
C ILE A 66 -21.94 5.70 12.35
N LEU A 67 -21.80 4.47 11.83
CA LEU A 67 -20.59 3.99 11.17
C LEU A 67 -20.08 5.11 10.24
N ARG A 68 -18.98 5.75 10.65
CA ARG A 68 -18.37 6.82 9.88
C ARG A 68 -17.81 6.19 8.62
N ARG A 69 -18.07 6.81 7.47
CA ARG A 69 -17.53 6.29 6.22
C ARG A 69 -16.03 6.57 6.23
N GLY A 70 -15.23 5.53 6.06
CA GLY A 70 -13.78 5.63 6.05
C GLY A 70 -13.21 5.26 4.69
N VAL A 71 -12.08 5.86 4.32
CA VAL A 71 -11.25 5.44 3.20
C VAL A 71 -9.85 5.17 3.73
N LEU A 72 -9.43 3.90 3.70
CA LEU A 72 -8.10 3.47 4.12
C LEU A 72 -7.27 3.18 2.87
N VAL A 73 -6.29 4.03 2.58
CA VAL A 73 -5.37 3.84 1.46
C VAL A 73 -4.10 3.14 1.97
N VAL A 74 -3.73 2.04 1.33
CA VAL A 74 -2.62 1.17 1.72
C VAL A 74 -1.68 0.94 0.54
N ARG A 75 -0.38 1.15 0.75
CA ARG A 75 0.65 0.76 -0.22
C ARG A 75 0.80 -0.76 -0.25
N HIS A 76 0.98 -1.34 -1.43
CA HIS A 76 1.31 -2.76 -1.60
C HIS A 76 2.51 -3.22 -0.75
N GLY A 77 2.62 -4.53 -0.51
CA GLY A 77 3.75 -5.17 0.17
C GLY A 77 5.07 -5.17 -0.60
N GLU A 78 6.13 -5.65 0.03
CA GLU A 78 7.45 -5.80 -0.58
C GLU A 78 7.38 -6.57 -1.91
N ARG A 79 8.05 -6.04 -2.93
CA ARG A 79 8.09 -6.61 -4.28
C ARG A 79 9.39 -7.37 -4.50
N VAL A 80 9.34 -8.46 -5.27
CA VAL A 80 10.53 -9.26 -5.59
C VAL A 80 11.63 -8.46 -6.30
N ASP A 81 11.27 -7.57 -7.22
CA ASP A 81 12.22 -6.78 -8.01
C ASP A 81 12.92 -5.69 -7.19
N GLN A 82 12.30 -5.24 -6.09
CA GLN A 82 12.95 -4.33 -5.15
C GLN A 82 14.02 -5.02 -4.29
N VAL A 83 13.86 -6.32 -4.02
CA VAL A 83 14.81 -7.12 -3.24
C VAL A 83 15.93 -7.65 -4.11
N PHE A 84 15.57 -8.26 -5.25
CA PHE A 84 16.48 -9.01 -6.11
C PHE A 84 16.96 -8.23 -7.33
N GLY A 85 16.53 -6.97 -7.47
CA GLY A 85 16.93 -6.07 -8.55
C GLY A 85 16.27 -6.39 -9.90
N LYS A 86 16.72 -5.67 -10.94
CA LYS A 86 16.12 -5.73 -12.28
C LYS A 86 16.21 -7.12 -12.94
N SER A 87 17.21 -7.93 -12.57
CA SER A 87 17.42 -9.27 -13.11
C SER A 87 16.68 -10.36 -12.34
N TRP A 88 15.78 -10.01 -11.42
CA TRP A 88 15.07 -10.99 -10.56
C TRP A 88 14.42 -12.12 -11.35
N LEU A 89 13.87 -11.81 -12.53
CA LEU A 89 13.17 -12.78 -13.36
C LEU A 89 14.12 -13.82 -13.95
N GLN A 90 15.33 -13.39 -14.35
CA GLN A 90 16.37 -14.29 -14.83
C GLN A 90 16.89 -15.18 -13.69
N GLN A 91 16.99 -14.64 -12.48
CA GLN A 91 17.42 -15.39 -11.30
C GLN A 91 16.45 -16.53 -10.98
N CYS A 92 15.13 -16.36 -11.19
CA CYS A 92 14.12 -17.36 -10.87
C CYS A 92 13.58 -18.17 -12.07
N SER A 93 14.24 -18.09 -13.23
CA SER A 93 13.86 -18.83 -14.44
C SER A 93 14.89 -19.91 -14.78
N THR A 94 14.46 -21.15 -14.95
CA THR A 94 15.30 -22.21 -15.48
C THR A 94 15.52 -22.04 -16.99
N PRO A 95 16.53 -22.72 -17.59
CA PRO A 95 16.76 -22.66 -19.05
C PRO A 95 15.55 -23.08 -19.91
N ASP A 96 14.70 -23.98 -19.41
CA ASP A 96 13.43 -24.39 -20.06
C ASP A 96 12.25 -23.45 -19.76
N GLY A 97 12.52 -22.28 -19.14
CA GLY A 97 11.53 -21.23 -18.91
C GLY A 97 10.57 -21.48 -17.75
N LYS A 98 10.88 -22.43 -16.86
CA LYS A 98 10.08 -22.72 -15.68
C LYS A 98 10.52 -21.86 -14.50
N TYR A 99 9.54 -21.50 -13.68
CA TYR A 99 9.80 -20.82 -12.42
C TYR A 99 10.43 -21.77 -11.39
N TYR A 100 11.46 -21.30 -10.68
CA TYR A 100 11.96 -21.92 -9.47
C TYR A 100 12.30 -20.85 -8.42
N ARG A 101 12.53 -21.26 -7.17
CA ARG A 101 12.78 -20.34 -6.05
C ARG A 101 14.27 -20.39 -5.67
N PRO A 102 15.10 -19.45 -6.15
CA PRO A 102 16.53 -19.42 -5.80
C PRO A 102 16.78 -18.87 -4.39
N ASP A 103 15.83 -18.13 -3.82
CA ASP A 103 15.87 -17.60 -2.46
C ASP A 103 14.47 -17.74 -1.81
N LEU A 104 14.40 -17.93 -0.49
CA LEU A 104 13.13 -18.14 0.23
C LEU A 104 12.21 -16.93 0.21
N ASN A 105 12.73 -15.73 -0.04
CA ASN A 105 11.96 -14.52 -0.21
C ASN A 105 11.32 -14.39 -1.60
N PHE A 106 11.63 -15.29 -2.56
CA PHE A 106 10.76 -15.48 -3.73
C PHE A 106 9.46 -16.22 -3.33
N PRO A 107 8.30 -15.88 -3.93
CA PRO A 107 7.03 -16.51 -3.62
C PRO A 107 7.03 -18.01 -3.94
N ARG A 108 6.06 -18.78 -3.40
CA ARG A 108 6.03 -20.25 -3.62
C ARG A 108 5.79 -20.64 -5.09
N GLY A 109 5.13 -19.78 -5.85
CA GLY A 109 4.83 -19.95 -7.25
C GLY A 109 4.37 -18.64 -7.86
N LEU A 110 4.29 -18.60 -9.19
CA LEU A 110 3.75 -17.49 -9.95
C LEU A 110 2.39 -17.88 -10.53
N PRO A 111 1.44 -16.93 -10.64
CA PRO A 111 0.18 -17.21 -11.32
C PRO A 111 0.42 -17.56 -12.80
N ARG A 112 -0.52 -18.29 -13.40
CA ARG A 112 -0.48 -18.51 -14.86
C ARG A 112 -0.80 -17.20 -15.57
N ARG A 113 -0.09 -16.95 -16.67
CA ARG A 113 -0.28 -15.79 -17.55
C ARG A 113 -0.18 -16.26 -18.99
N SER A 114 -0.91 -15.58 -19.87
CA SER A 114 -1.06 -15.97 -21.29
C SER A 114 0.27 -16.01 -22.03
N ASN A 115 1.18 -15.04 -21.80
CA ASN A 115 2.52 -15.04 -22.41
C ASN A 115 3.61 -15.62 -21.50
N GLY A 116 3.21 -16.34 -20.44
CA GLY A 116 4.12 -17.03 -19.53
C GLY A 116 4.90 -16.09 -18.61
N ILE A 117 6.12 -16.51 -18.26
CA ILE A 117 6.89 -15.89 -17.17
C ILE A 117 7.44 -14.49 -17.52
N LYS A 118 7.54 -14.14 -18.80
CA LYS A 118 8.16 -12.87 -19.24
C LYS A 118 7.34 -11.65 -18.84
N ASP A 119 6.01 -11.75 -18.83
CA ASP A 119 5.14 -10.61 -18.51
C ASP A 119 5.32 -10.10 -17.08
N PHE A 120 5.87 -10.93 -16.17
CA PHE A 120 6.16 -10.49 -14.81
C PHE A 120 7.29 -9.44 -14.74
N GLU A 121 8.14 -9.32 -15.77
CA GLU A 121 9.24 -8.34 -15.76
C GLU A 121 8.73 -6.91 -15.50
N SER A 122 7.59 -6.55 -16.08
CA SER A 122 6.93 -5.25 -15.90
C SER A 122 5.83 -5.24 -14.83
N ASP A 123 5.46 -6.41 -14.29
CA ASP A 123 4.44 -6.54 -13.24
C ASP A 123 4.87 -7.58 -12.18
N PRO A 124 5.90 -7.25 -11.38
CA PRO A 124 6.49 -8.19 -10.43
C PRO A 124 5.52 -8.50 -9.28
N PRO A 125 5.51 -9.76 -8.79
CA PRO A 125 4.72 -10.16 -7.63
C PRO A 125 5.29 -9.61 -6.31
N LEU A 126 4.54 -9.80 -5.23
CA LEU A 126 5.05 -9.71 -3.87
C LEU A 126 6.15 -10.76 -3.62
N SER A 127 7.11 -10.39 -2.77
CA SER A 127 8.04 -11.32 -2.13
C SER A 127 7.33 -12.11 -1.02
N SER A 128 7.97 -13.14 -0.46
CA SER A 128 7.46 -13.84 0.72
C SER A 128 7.28 -12.90 1.91
N CYS A 129 8.20 -11.94 2.10
CA CYS A 129 8.09 -10.89 3.11
C CYS A 129 6.93 -9.94 2.81
N GLY A 130 6.70 -9.57 1.54
CA GLY A 130 5.55 -8.77 1.13
C GLY A 130 4.21 -9.43 1.44
N ILE A 131 4.15 -10.76 1.25
CA ILE A 131 2.99 -11.57 1.65
C ILE A 131 2.81 -11.54 3.17
N PHE A 132 3.89 -11.75 3.94
CA PHE A 132 3.87 -11.67 5.41
C PHE A 132 3.38 -10.30 5.90
N GLN A 133 3.93 -9.20 5.38
CA GLN A 133 3.52 -7.83 5.72
C GLN A 133 2.02 -7.62 5.46
N SER A 134 1.52 -8.12 4.33
CA SER A 134 0.11 -8.00 3.95
C SER A 134 -0.82 -8.77 4.91
N ARG A 135 -0.42 -9.96 5.34
CA ARG A 135 -1.16 -10.75 6.34
C ARG A 135 -1.16 -10.09 7.71
N MET A 136 0.01 -9.64 8.19
CA MET A 136 0.12 -8.90 9.45
C MET A 136 -0.80 -7.67 9.48
N ALA A 137 -0.88 -6.93 8.37
CA ALA A 137 -1.80 -5.79 8.25
C ALA A 137 -3.27 -6.22 8.31
N GLY A 138 -3.64 -7.32 7.64
CA GLY A 138 -5.01 -7.85 7.68
C GLY A 138 -5.40 -8.37 9.07
N GLU A 139 -4.49 -9.06 9.76
CA GLU A 139 -4.67 -9.53 11.14
C GLU A 139 -4.89 -8.35 12.09
N ALA A 140 -4.02 -7.33 12.03
CA ALA A 140 -4.18 -6.13 12.85
C ALA A 140 -5.50 -5.39 12.56
N LEU A 141 -5.95 -5.35 11.30
CA LEU A 141 -7.24 -4.76 10.94
C LEU A 141 -8.41 -5.57 11.53
N LEU A 142 -8.32 -6.91 11.53
CA LEU A 142 -9.30 -7.77 12.18
C LEU A 142 -9.37 -7.49 13.69
N GLU A 143 -8.22 -7.45 14.37
CA GLU A 143 -8.11 -7.17 15.80
C GLU A 143 -8.63 -5.78 16.18
N SER A 144 -8.46 -4.78 15.31
CA SER A 144 -8.98 -3.43 15.53
C SER A 144 -10.51 -3.32 15.46
N GLY A 145 -11.20 -4.36 14.95
CA GLY A 145 -12.63 -4.31 14.70
C GLY A 145 -13.03 -3.43 13.52
N THR A 146 -12.09 -3.08 12.64
CA THR A 146 -12.35 -2.24 11.47
C THR A 146 -13.28 -2.95 10.48
N SER A 147 -14.46 -2.39 10.24
CA SER A 147 -15.44 -2.95 9.31
C SER A 147 -15.12 -2.59 7.85
N ILE A 148 -14.30 -3.41 7.19
CA ILE A 148 -14.05 -3.29 5.75
C ILE A 148 -15.28 -3.74 4.96
N THR A 149 -15.88 -2.84 4.19
CA THR A 149 -17.10 -3.12 3.40
C THR A 149 -16.82 -3.29 1.91
N SER A 150 -15.79 -2.60 1.42
CA SER A 150 -15.46 -2.50 0.00
C SER A 150 -13.95 -2.48 -0.18
N VAL A 151 -13.43 -3.13 -1.23
CA VAL A 151 -12.00 -3.13 -1.57
C VAL A 151 -11.80 -2.75 -3.03
N PHE A 152 -10.95 -1.77 -3.28
CA PHE A 152 -10.48 -1.38 -4.60
C PHE A 152 -8.96 -1.50 -4.68
N THR A 153 -8.44 -1.90 -5.83
CA THR A 153 -6.99 -2.07 -6.01
C THR A 153 -6.53 -1.50 -7.33
N SER A 154 -5.27 -1.04 -7.36
CA SER A 154 -4.55 -0.91 -8.61
C SER A 154 -4.50 -2.27 -9.34
N PRO A 155 -4.48 -2.29 -10.69
CA PRO A 155 -4.35 -3.52 -11.48
C PRO A 155 -2.97 -4.20 -11.40
N ALA A 156 -1.96 -3.57 -10.77
CA ALA A 156 -0.66 -4.20 -10.58
C ALA A 156 -0.79 -5.47 -9.72
N LEU A 157 -0.15 -6.58 -10.12
CA LEU A 157 -0.23 -7.86 -9.43
C LEU A 157 0.10 -7.74 -7.94
N ARG A 158 1.16 -6.99 -7.61
CA ARG A 158 1.55 -6.67 -6.22
C ARG A 158 0.42 -6.06 -5.38
N CYS A 159 -0.43 -5.23 -5.97
CA CYS A 159 -1.55 -4.59 -5.28
C CYS A 159 -2.71 -5.58 -5.08
N VAL A 160 -3.05 -6.35 -6.12
CA VAL A 160 -4.10 -7.38 -6.05
C VAL A 160 -3.72 -8.48 -5.04
N GLN A 161 -2.45 -8.90 -5.02
CA GLN A 161 -1.92 -9.86 -4.02
C GLN A 161 -1.98 -9.31 -2.60
N THR A 162 -1.62 -8.03 -2.41
CA THR A 162 -1.70 -7.39 -1.10
C THR A 162 -3.14 -7.39 -0.60
N ALA A 163 -4.10 -6.98 -1.44
CA ALA A 163 -5.52 -6.97 -1.10
C ALA A 163 -6.06 -8.36 -0.77
N LYS A 164 -5.70 -9.39 -1.55
CA LYS A 164 -6.06 -10.77 -1.27
C LYS A 164 -5.60 -11.21 0.12
N HIS A 165 -4.33 -10.99 0.45
CA HIS A 165 -3.78 -11.44 1.73
C HIS A 165 -4.35 -10.66 2.92
N ILE A 166 -4.64 -9.37 2.76
CA ILE A 166 -5.37 -8.59 3.78
C ILE A 166 -6.78 -9.19 3.99
N LEU A 167 -7.50 -9.50 2.91
CA LEU A 167 -8.85 -10.06 2.98
C LEU A 167 -8.89 -11.49 3.57
N GLU A 168 -7.88 -12.31 3.29
CA GLU A 168 -7.72 -13.66 3.87
C GLU A 168 -7.60 -13.59 5.40
N GLU A 169 -6.86 -12.61 5.93
CA GLU A 169 -6.74 -12.46 7.39
C GLU A 169 -7.96 -11.82 8.02
N LEU A 170 -8.62 -10.88 7.32
CA LEU A 170 -9.92 -10.33 7.73
C LEU A 170 -11.08 -11.35 7.67
N LYS A 171 -10.87 -12.53 7.10
CA LYS A 171 -11.91 -13.55 6.84
C LYS A 171 -13.03 -13.03 5.94
N LEU A 172 -12.66 -12.15 5.00
CA LEU A 172 -13.57 -11.49 4.05
C LEU A 172 -13.30 -11.91 2.60
N GLU A 173 -12.32 -12.76 2.33
CA GLU A 173 -11.86 -13.13 0.99
C GLU A 173 -12.93 -13.78 0.12
N LYS A 174 -13.94 -14.42 0.75
CA LYS A 174 -15.10 -15.01 0.05
C LYS A 174 -16.29 -14.05 -0.06
N LYS A 175 -16.35 -13.04 0.81
CA LYS A 175 -17.50 -12.14 0.96
C LYS A 175 -17.32 -10.84 0.16
N VAL A 176 -16.13 -10.25 0.23
CA VAL A 176 -15.82 -8.96 -0.41
C VAL A 176 -15.00 -9.23 -1.66
N LYS A 177 -15.53 -8.82 -2.81
CA LYS A 177 -14.82 -8.93 -4.09
C LYS A 177 -13.83 -7.78 -4.26
N ILE A 178 -12.68 -8.10 -4.84
CA ILE A 178 -11.64 -7.14 -5.21
C ILE A 178 -12.08 -6.40 -6.48
N ARG A 179 -12.27 -5.09 -6.40
CA ARG A 179 -12.58 -4.23 -7.55
C ARG A 179 -11.30 -3.64 -8.12
N VAL A 180 -10.92 -4.03 -9.33
CA VAL A 180 -9.68 -3.56 -9.96
C VAL A 180 -9.95 -2.23 -10.67
N GLU A 181 -9.34 -1.16 -10.17
CA GLU A 181 -9.47 0.22 -10.68
C GLU A 181 -8.14 0.69 -11.32
N PRO A 182 -8.04 0.71 -12.66
CA PRO A 182 -6.87 1.21 -13.37
C PRO A 182 -6.55 2.68 -13.08
N GLY A 183 -7.54 3.50 -12.73
CA GLY A 183 -7.33 4.91 -12.43
C GLY A 183 -6.54 5.21 -11.16
N ILE A 184 -6.32 4.21 -10.29
CA ILE A 184 -5.39 4.27 -9.15
C ILE A 184 -4.08 3.50 -9.39
N PHE A 185 -3.76 3.15 -10.63
CA PHE A 185 -2.45 2.63 -11.02
C PHE A 185 -1.34 3.68 -10.81
N GLU A 186 -0.08 3.24 -10.71
CA GLU A 186 1.09 4.11 -10.46
C GLU A 186 1.23 5.15 -11.56
N TRP A 187 1.87 6.28 -11.25
CA TRP A 187 2.22 7.28 -12.24
C TRP A 187 3.10 6.64 -13.33
N THR A 188 2.57 6.55 -14.56
CA THR A 188 3.19 5.75 -15.62
C THR A 188 4.54 6.30 -16.08
N LYS A 189 4.90 7.54 -15.72
CA LYS A 189 6.25 8.08 -15.92
C LYS A 189 7.32 7.33 -15.13
N TRP A 190 6.95 6.67 -14.03
CA TRP A 190 7.86 5.86 -13.22
C TRP A 190 7.94 4.39 -13.67
N GLU A 191 7.07 3.97 -14.57
CA GLU A 191 7.13 2.64 -15.15
C GLU A 191 8.22 2.57 -16.23
N ALA A 192 8.96 1.47 -16.26
CA ALA A 192 10.08 1.30 -17.17
C ALA A 192 9.57 0.98 -18.59
N GLY A 193 9.60 1.96 -19.49
CA GLY A 193 9.38 1.72 -20.92
C GLY A 193 8.52 2.77 -21.60
N LYS A 194 8.36 2.62 -22.92
CA LYS A 194 7.44 3.43 -23.74
C LYS A 194 6.04 2.81 -23.84
N THR A 195 5.81 1.68 -23.18
CA THR A 195 4.58 0.88 -23.27
C THR A 195 3.96 0.72 -21.89
N THR A 196 2.64 0.67 -21.85
CA THR A 196 1.90 0.35 -20.62
C THR A 196 2.32 -1.04 -20.13
N PRO A 197 2.51 -1.24 -18.81
CA PRO A 197 2.86 -2.56 -18.27
C PRO A 197 1.88 -3.63 -18.71
N THR A 198 2.39 -4.83 -18.96
CA THR A 198 1.55 -5.98 -19.25
C THR A 198 0.97 -6.46 -17.92
N LEU A 199 -0.27 -6.07 -17.62
CA LEU A 199 -0.98 -6.44 -16.40
C LEU A 199 -1.83 -7.69 -16.64
N MET A 200 -2.18 -8.41 -15.57
CA MET A 200 -3.08 -9.56 -15.69
C MET A 200 -4.52 -9.13 -16.01
N THR A 201 -5.22 -9.91 -16.83
CA THR A 201 -6.67 -9.69 -17.07
C THR A 201 -7.50 -10.12 -15.86
N LEU A 202 -8.77 -9.71 -15.80
CA LEU A 202 -9.67 -10.16 -14.73
C LEU A 202 -9.87 -11.68 -14.76
N GLU A 203 -9.87 -12.28 -15.94
CA GLU A 203 -9.96 -13.73 -16.14
C GLU A 203 -8.71 -14.43 -15.61
N GLU A 204 -7.52 -13.95 -15.97
CA GLU A 204 -6.26 -14.50 -15.44
C GLU A 204 -6.18 -14.36 -13.91
N LEU A 205 -6.63 -13.23 -13.36
CA LEU A 205 -6.70 -13.04 -11.91
C LEU A 205 -7.69 -14.03 -11.27
N LYS A 206 -8.85 -14.23 -11.88
CA LYS A 206 -9.83 -15.21 -11.38
C LYS A 206 -9.28 -16.65 -11.42
N GLU A 207 -8.62 -17.03 -12.51
CA GLU A 207 -7.95 -18.34 -12.64
C GLU A 207 -6.82 -18.53 -11.62
N ALA A 208 -6.15 -17.44 -11.23
CA ALA A 208 -5.17 -17.43 -10.15
C ALA A 208 -5.78 -17.40 -8.73
N ASN A 209 -7.08 -17.66 -8.58
CA ASN A 209 -7.82 -17.63 -7.32
C ASN A 209 -7.76 -16.27 -6.60
N PHE A 210 -7.86 -15.17 -7.35
CA PHE A 210 -8.22 -13.87 -6.79
C PHE A 210 -9.75 -13.69 -6.88
N ASN A 211 -10.41 -13.35 -5.78
CA ASN A 211 -11.86 -13.09 -5.76
C ASN A 211 -12.18 -11.71 -6.35
N VAL A 212 -11.92 -11.51 -7.63
CA VAL A 212 -12.14 -10.25 -8.34
C VAL A 212 -13.60 -10.06 -8.79
N SER A 213 -14.04 -8.81 -8.84
CA SER A 213 -15.38 -8.44 -9.32
C SER A 213 -15.39 -8.33 -10.86
N MET A 214 -15.99 -9.30 -11.55
CA MET A 214 -16.11 -9.30 -13.02
C MET A 214 -17.13 -8.27 -13.55
N ASP A 215 -18.04 -7.86 -12.68
CA ASP A 215 -19.14 -6.93 -12.91
C ASP A 215 -18.75 -5.47 -12.62
N TYR A 216 -17.64 -5.24 -11.93
CA TYR A 216 -17.16 -3.89 -11.68
C TYR A 216 -16.84 -3.16 -12.99
N ARG A 217 -17.23 -1.89 -13.05
CA ARG A 217 -16.93 -0.99 -14.15
C ARG A 217 -15.99 0.10 -13.61
N PRO A 218 -14.72 0.11 -14.03
CA PRO A 218 -13.77 1.08 -13.52
C PRO A 218 -14.14 2.50 -13.95
N ALA A 219 -13.86 3.47 -13.09
CA ALA A 219 -13.99 4.88 -13.39
C ALA A 219 -13.04 5.29 -14.52
N PHE A 220 -11.85 4.68 -14.55
CA PHE A 220 -10.85 4.90 -15.58
C PHE A 220 -10.50 3.58 -16.29
N PRO A 221 -10.85 3.40 -17.57
CA PRO A 221 -10.55 2.17 -18.29
C PRO A 221 -9.04 1.93 -18.41
N LEU A 222 -8.61 0.66 -18.33
CA LEU A 222 -7.20 0.29 -18.48
C LEU A 222 -6.63 0.73 -19.83
N ALA A 223 -7.42 0.62 -20.90
CA ALA A 223 -7.03 1.05 -22.25
C ALA A 223 -6.79 2.56 -22.38
N SER A 224 -7.27 3.36 -21.42
CA SER A 224 -7.06 4.81 -21.38
C SER A 224 -5.77 5.20 -20.65
N LEU A 225 -5.05 4.24 -20.07
CA LEU A 225 -3.83 4.51 -19.31
C LEU A 225 -2.66 4.82 -20.27
N LEU A 226 -2.27 6.09 -20.31
CA LEU A 226 -1.23 6.57 -21.21
C LEU A 226 0.18 6.21 -20.70
N PRO A 227 1.08 5.71 -21.57
CA PRO A 227 2.49 5.60 -21.22
C PRO A 227 3.11 6.97 -20.93
N ALA A 228 3.91 7.07 -19.87
CA ALA A 228 4.62 8.29 -19.48
C ALA A 228 3.72 9.54 -19.40
N GLU A 229 2.53 9.40 -18.81
CA GLU A 229 1.55 10.48 -18.62
C GLU A 229 2.15 11.66 -17.83
N SER A 230 1.59 12.86 -18.00
CA SER A 230 2.01 14.01 -17.20
C SER A 230 1.62 13.83 -15.74
N TYR A 231 2.29 14.57 -14.83
CA TYR A 231 1.89 14.54 -13.42
C TYR A 231 0.45 15.03 -13.21
N ASN A 232 0.01 16.00 -14.02
CA ASN A 232 -1.36 16.53 -13.94
C ASN A 232 -2.39 15.48 -14.37
N ASP A 233 -2.12 14.74 -15.44
CA ASP A 233 -2.99 13.64 -15.90
C ASP A 233 -3.09 12.55 -14.82
N TYR A 234 -1.96 12.20 -14.21
CA TYR A 234 -1.87 11.23 -13.13
C TYR A 234 -2.77 11.60 -11.93
N VAL A 235 -2.60 12.81 -11.37
CA VAL A 235 -3.41 13.24 -10.22
C VAL A 235 -4.87 13.44 -10.60
N HIS A 236 -5.15 13.85 -11.83
CA HIS A 236 -6.52 14.01 -12.33
C HIS A 236 -7.27 12.67 -12.40
N ARG A 237 -6.68 11.64 -13.01
CA ARG A 237 -7.34 10.31 -13.06
C ARG A 237 -7.50 9.69 -11.68
N CYS A 238 -6.57 9.93 -10.75
CA CYS A 238 -6.73 9.50 -9.36
C CYS A 238 -7.92 10.19 -8.70
N ALA A 239 -8.07 11.51 -8.89
CA ALA A 239 -9.19 12.27 -8.35
C ALA A 239 -10.55 11.79 -8.89
N VAL A 240 -10.67 11.63 -10.22
CA VAL A 240 -11.89 11.10 -10.87
C VAL A 240 -12.24 9.72 -10.35
N SER A 241 -11.24 8.85 -10.21
CA SER A 241 -11.45 7.48 -9.69
C SER A 241 -11.93 7.49 -8.25
N MET A 242 -11.32 8.33 -7.40
CA MET A 242 -11.72 8.40 -6.00
C MET A 242 -13.10 9.02 -5.80
N GLU A 243 -13.49 10.01 -6.60
CA GLU A 243 -14.85 10.55 -6.60
C GLU A 243 -15.88 9.46 -6.93
N GLN A 244 -15.63 8.69 -8.00
CA GLN A 244 -16.51 7.59 -8.39
C GLN A 244 -16.54 6.46 -7.34
N ILE A 245 -15.40 6.07 -6.78
CA ILE A 245 -15.30 5.06 -5.73
C ILE A 245 -16.13 5.46 -4.51
N VAL A 246 -15.97 6.70 -4.04
CA VAL A 246 -16.67 7.19 -2.87
C VAL A 246 -18.17 7.34 -3.12
N SER A 247 -18.57 7.81 -4.31
CA SER A 247 -19.97 7.87 -4.72
C SER A 247 -20.63 6.48 -4.74
N THR A 248 -19.93 5.50 -5.32
CA THR A 248 -20.38 4.10 -5.40
C THR A 248 -20.60 3.48 -4.01
N CYS A 249 -19.78 3.86 -3.02
CA CYS A 249 -19.85 3.34 -1.66
C CYS A 249 -20.60 4.29 -0.70
N SER A 250 -21.36 5.27 -1.20
CA SER A 250 -21.96 6.34 -0.38
C SER A 250 -22.93 5.84 0.69
N GLN A 251 -23.59 4.70 0.45
CA GLN A 251 -24.52 4.06 1.38
C GLN A 251 -23.86 2.99 2.26
N ASP A 252 -22.60 2.64 2.00
CA ASP A 252 -21.88 1.63 2.77
C ASP A 252 -21.48 2.21 4.13
N GLY A 253 -22.04 1.68 5.21
CA GLY A 253 -21.57 1.93 6.56
C GLY A 253 -20.28 1.15 6.82
N GLY A 254 -19.12 1.82 6.73
CA GLY A 254 -17.82 1.19 7.05
C GLY A 254 -16.64 1.81 6.31
N VAL A 255 -15.57 1.03 6.18
CA VAL A 255 -14.31 1.46 5.57
C VAL A 255 -14.13 0.85 4.19
N THR A 256 -13.89 1.71 3.20
CA THR A 256 -13.42 1.31 1.87
C THR A 256 -11.90 1.22 1.88
N LEU A 257 -11.37 0.03 1.63
CA LEU A 257 -9.93 -0.21 1.49
C LEU A 257 -9.47 0.07 0.05
N ILE A 258 -8.45 0.90 -0.10
CA ILE A 258 -7.79 1.20 -1.38
C ILE A 258 -6.37 0.64 -1.34
N VAL A 259 -6.08 -0.38 -2.12
CA VAL A 259 -4.72 -0.97 -2.18
C VAL A 259 -4.02 -0.54 -3.47
N GLY A 260 -3.01 0.30 -3.32
CA GLY A 260 -2.30 0.91 -4.44
C GLY A 260 -0.81 1.05 -4.20
N HIS A 261 -0.25 2.16 -4.67
CA HIS A 261 1.18 2.46 -4.60
C HIS A 261 1.45 3.50 -3.52
N GLY A 262 2.73 3.81 -3.27
CA GLY A 262 3.07 4.86 -2.29
C GLY A 262 2.46 6.21 -2.68
N SER A 263 2.42 6.51 -3.98
CA SER A 263 1.77 7.69 -4.56
C SER A 263 0.28 7.83 -4.21
N ALA A 264 -0.44 6.71 -4.13
CA ALA A 264 -1.88 6.69 -3.86
C ALA A 264 -2.23 7.31 -2.50
N LEU A 265 -1.35 7.22 -1.49
CA LEU A 265 -1.61 7.80 -0.18
C LEU A 265 -1.78 9.32 -0.23
N ASP A 266 -1.21 9.99 -1.24
CA ASP A 266 -1.39 11.43 -1.48
C ASP A 266 -2.42 11.67 -2.59
N SER A 267 -2.24 11.04 -3.77
CA SER A 267 -3.08 11.30 -4.95
C SER A 267 -4.53 10.85 -4.79
N CYS A 268 -4.81 9.86 -3.92
CA CYS A 268 -6.17 9.38 -3.67
C CYS A 268 -6.82 9.99 -2.42
N THR A 269 -6.06 10.67 -1.54
CA THR A 269 -6.60 11.27 -0.32
C THR A 269 -6.81 12.77 -0.45
N ARG A 270 -5.90 13.49 -1.13
CA ARG A 270 -6.05 14.94 -1.36
C ARG A 270 -7.36 15.33 -2.03
N PRO A 271 -7.89 14.60 -3.04
CA PRO A 271 -9.20 14.90 -3.61
C PRO A 271 -10.33 14.83 -2.60
N LEU A 272 -10.32 13.82 -1.70
CA LEU A 272 -11.31 13.67 -0.63
C LEU A 272 -11.28 14.86 0.32
N LEU A 273 -10.06 15.27 0.70
CA LEU A 273 -9.80 16.41 1.58
C LEU A 273 -10.02 17.77 0.89
N ARG A 274 -10.40 17.78 -0.40
CA ARG A 274 -10.53 18.99 -1.25
C ARG A 274 -9.27 19.86 -1.24
N LEU A 275 -8.10 19.22 -1.21
CA LEU A 275 -6.81 19.89 -1.26
C LEU A 275 -6.26 19.90 -2.70
N PRO A 276 -5.59 20.98 -3.14
CA PRO A 276 -4.95 21.01 -4.45
C PRO A 276 -3.82 19.97 -4.53
N PRO A 277 -3.49 19.42 -5.71
CA PRO A 277 -2.32 18.57 -5.88
C PRO A 277 -1.05 19.26 -5.36
N ARG A 278 -0.10 18.47 -4.83
CA ARG A 278 1.22 19.01 -4.46
C ARG A 278 2.00 19.40 -5.72
N ASP A 279 3.04 20.20 -5.53
CA ASP A 279 4.09 20.28 -6.55
C ASP A 279 4.69 18.89 -6.82
N CYS A 280 5.06 18.64 -8.08
CA CYS A 280 5.55 17.34 -8.53
C CYS A 280 6.84 16.90 -7.81
N ALA A 281 7.74 17.83 -7.49
CA ALA A 281 8.97 17.51 -6.77
C ALA A 281 8.69 17.18 -5.30
N ASP A 282 7.79 17.92 -4.65
CA ASP A 282 7.34 17.63 -3.28
C ASP A 282 6.63 16.29 -3.18
N PHE A 283 5.73 16.01 -4.13
CA PHE A 283 5.08 14.72 -4.28
C PHE A 283 6.11 13.60 -4.39
N GLY A 284 7.09 13.71 -5.30
CA GLY A 284 8.15 12.71 -5.44
C GLY A 284 8.99 12.52 -4.17
N ARG A 285 9.25 13.58 -3.39
CA ARG A 285 9.96 13.48 -2.10
C ARG A 285 9.12 12.76 -1.04
N LEU A 286 7.82 13.01 -1.00
CA LEU A 286 6.89 12.37 -0.07
C LEU A 286 6.78 10.87 -0.36
N VAL A 287 6.54 10.49 -1.62
CA VAL A 287 6.28 9.10 -2.00
C VAL A 287 7.44 8.17 -1.64
N ARG A 288 8.68 8.64 -1.78
CA ARG A 288 9.89 7.86 -1.43
C ARG A 288 10.00 7.50 0.06
N LYS A 289 9.29 8.21 0.94
CA LYS A 289 9.31 7.98 2.39
C LYS A 289 8.27 6.97 2.85
N ILE A 290 7.31 6.61 2.00
CA ILE A 290 6.19 5.74 2.38
C ILE A 290 6.70 4.29 2.37
N PRO A 291 6.67 3.55 3.49
CA PRO A 291 7.08 2.15 3.53
C PRO A 291 6.03 1.22 2.90
N PHE A 292 6.39 -0.03 2.64
CA PHE A 292 5.41 -1.07 2.30
C PHE A 292 4.35 -1.17 3.40
N LEU A 293 3.09 -1.39 3.03
CA LEU A 293 1.92 -1.36 3.92
C LEU A 293 1.76 -0.03 4.68
N GLY A 294 2.44 1.04 4.26
CA GLY A 294 2.14 2.39 4.74
C GLY A 294 0.68 2.72 4.48
N MET A 295 0.02 3.31 5.47
CA MET A 295 -1.42 3.58 5.47
C MET A 295 -1.72 5.07 5.64
N CYS A 296 -2.76 5.54 4.95
CA CYS A 296 -3.37 6.85 5.13
C CYS A 296 -4.88 6.66 5.31
N PHE A 297 -5.47 7.25 6.35
CA PHE A 297 -6.88 7.04 6.67
C PHE A 297 -7.64 8.36 6.66
N CYS A 298 -8.71 8.41 5.88
CA CYS A 298 -9.64 9.52 5.83
C CYS A 298 -11.00 9.09 6.37
N GLU A 299 -11.63 9.90 7.22
CA GLU A 299 -13.01 9.69 7.69
C GLU A 299 -13.91 10.84 7.26
N GLU A 300 -15.14 10.52 6.90
CA GLU A 300 -16.16 11.51 6.57
C GLU A 300 -16.87 11.97 7.85
N ASN A 301 -16.76 13.25 8.15
CA ASN A 301 -17.62 13.94 9.10
C ASN A 301 -18.98 14.18 8.44
N LYS A 302 -19.98 13.37 8.82
CA LYS A 302 -21.34 13.44 8.25
C LYS A 302 -22.06 14.75 8.56
N GLU A 303 -21.74 15.43 9.65
CA GLU A 303 -22.37 16.69 10.02
C GLU A 303 -21.90 17.83 9.11
N GLU A 304 -20.62 17.82 8.75
CA GLU A 304 -20.03 18.85 7.88
C GLU A 304 -19.97 18.47 6.40
N GLY A 305 -20.19 17.20 6.06
CA GLY A 305 -20.00 16.67 4.71
C GLY A 305 -18.55 16.77 4.22
N LYS A 306 -17.58 16.69 5.13
CA LYS A 306 -16.15 16.85 4.85
C LYS A 306 -15.36 15.60 5.23
N TRP A 307 -14.27 15.37 4.51
CA TRP A 307 -13.29 14.34 4.84
C TRP A 307 -12.13 14.94 5.63
N GLU A 308 -11.64 14.19 6.60
CA GLU A 308 -10.52 14.58 7.44
C GLU A 308 -9.50 13.44 7.52
N LEU A 309 -8.22 13.80 7.66
CA LEU A 309 -7.18 12.82 7.98
C LEU A 309 -7.26 12.45 9.45
N VAL A 310 -7.28 11.15 9.72
CA VAL A 310 -7.26 10.59 11.07
C VAL A 310 -6.16 9.55 11.19
N ASN A 311 -5.85 9.13 12.41
CA ASN A 311 -4.90 8.05 12.62
C ASN A 311 -5.46 6.75 12.03
N PRO A 312 -4.67 5.98 11.24
CA PRO A 312 -5.08 4.64 10.82
C PRO A 312 -5.46 3.76 12.02
N PRO A 313 -6.42 2.83 11.86
CA PRO A 313 -6.91 2.00 12.97
C PRO A 313 -5.90 0.96 13.47
N VAL A 314 -4.75 0.84 12.80
CA VAL A 314 -3.68 -0.10 13.12
C VAL A 314 -2.32 0.59 13.21
N LYS A 315 -1.38 -0.06 13.88
CA LYS A 315 -0.01 0.46 14.03
C LYS A 315 0.81 0.26 12.75
N THR A 316 1.90 1.01 12.66
CA THR A 316 2.92 0.84 11.61
C THR A 316 3.67 -0.48 11.79
N LEU A 317 4.05 -1.12 10.69
CA LEU A 317 4.99 -2.25 10.67
C LEU A 317 6.40 -1.72 10.38
N THR A 318 7.38 -2.06 11.22
CA THR A 318 8.79 -1.69 11.02
C THR A 318 9.68 -2.90 11.28
N HIS A 319 10.56 -3.20 10.34
CA HIS A 319 11.52 -4.29 10.45
C HIS A 319 12.80 -3.95 9.67
N GLY A 320 13.90 -4.62 10.02
CA GLY A 320 15.18 -4.50 9.33
C GLY A 320 15.24 -5.31 8.02
N SER A 321 16.32 -5.13 7.28
CA SER A 321 16.68 -6.01 6.16
C SER A 321 17.26 -7.34 6.67
N ASN A 322 17.24 -8.36 5.82
CA ASN A 322 17.91 -9.64 6.06
C ASN A 322 18.86 -9.94 4.89
N PRO A 323 20.19 -9.87 5.08
CA PRO A 323 21.14 -10.01 3.98
C PRO A 323 21.23 -11.45 3.47
N ALA A 324 21.56 -11.60 2.18
CA ALA A 324 21.89 -12.90 1.60
C ALA A 324 23.13 -13.49 2.28
N PHE A 325 23.10 -14.78 2.60
CA PHE A 325 24.18 -15.48 3.29
C PHE A 325 24.63 -16.71 2.49
N ASN A 326 25.94 -16.82 2.25
CA ASN A 326 26.57 -17.99 1.67
C ASN A 326 27.69 -18.46 2.59
N TRP A 327 27.42 -19.55 3.33
CA TRP A 327 28.36 -20.07 4.32
C TRP A 327 29.69 -20.52 3.73
N ARG A 328 29.72 -20.99 2.46
CA ARG A 328 30.99 -21.37 1.83
C ARG A 328 31.89 -20.17 1.61
N HIS A 329 31.31 -19.04 1.22
CA HIS A 329 32.09 -17.82 0.98
C HIS A 329 32.44 -17.06 2.26
N TRP A 330 31.70 -17.27 3.35
CA TRP A 330 31.88 -16.48 4.58
C TRP A 330 32.56 -17.23 5.72
N VAL A 331 32.36 -18.55 5.80
CA VAL A 331 32.90 -19.37 6.90
C VAL A 331 34.16 -20.11 6.45
N GLN A 332 34.25 -20.46 5.17
CA GLN A 332 35.39 -21.20 4.64
C GLN A 332 36.47 -20.30 4.03
N ASP A 333 36.62 -19.04 4.50
CA ASP A 333 37.73 -18.17 4.09
C ASP A 333 39.07 -18.94 4.20
N ASN A 334 39.51 -19.46 3.05
CA ASN A 334 40.77 -20.12 2.73
C ASN A 334 41.08 -19.83 1.27
#